data_AF-A0A952KH80-F1
#
_entry.id   AF-A0A952KH80-F1
#
_cell.length_a   1.000
_cell.length_b   1.000
_cell.length_c   1.000
_cell.angle_alpha   90.00
_cell.angle_beta   90.00
_cell.angle_gamma   90.00
#
_symmetry.space_group_name_H-M   'P 1'
#
loop_
_entity.id
_entity.type
_entity.pdbx_description
1 polymer ?
#
loop_
_entity_poly.entity_id
_entity_poly.type
_entity_poly.pdbx_seq_one_letter_code
_entity_poly.pdbx_strand_id
1 'polypeptide(L)'
;VRHGRLFQAVEQLLEAPSCLYKEKINFKMAGGAGFEPHQDQQAGWSRYAPIFLTVMVSVDRATVENGCLEMADMPRLTGLIGEEWKPLTDEQMASFKLVPVPTEPGDVLFFDSYAPHASKPNLTDKARRILYLTYNRLADGDHRERYFAEKRANFPPDIEREAGKEYKFRV
;
A
#
# COMPACT_ATOMS: atom_id res chain seq x y z
N VAL A 1 3.05 -7.30 14.95
CA VAL A 1 2.40 -7.43 13.63
C VAL A 1 1.46 -8.63 13.55
N ARG A 2 1.83 -9.82 14.08
CA ARG A 2 0.91 -10.99 14.11
C ARG A 2 0.10 -11.15 15.40
N HIS A 3 0.39 -10.34 16.42
CA HIS A 3 -0.26 -10.34 17.72
C HIS A 3 -0.31 -8.90 18.29
N GLY A 4 -1.09 -8.69 19.35
CA GLY A 4 -1.18 -7.43 20.09
C GLY A 4 -2.25 -6.46 19.58
N ARG A 5 -2.29 -5.25 20.15
CA ARG A 5 -3.37 -4.26 19.93
C ARG A 5 -3.60 -3.89 18.46
N LEU A 6 -2.54 -3.74 17.67
CA LEU A 6 -2.64 -3.44 16.24
C LEU A 6 -3.34 -4.58 15.49
N PHE A 7 -2.98 -5.83 15.79
CA PHE A 7 -3.57 -7.00 15.15
C PHE A 7 -5.04 -7.19 15.59
N GLN A 8 -5.36 -6.91 16.86
CA GLN A 8 -6.75 -6.90 17.33
C GLN A 8 -7.61 -5.87 16.60
N ALA A 9 -7.09 -4.67 16.32
CA ALA A 9 -7.79 -3.68 15.51
C ALA A 9 -8.01 -4.15 14.06
N VAL A 10 -7.05 -4.89 13.49
CA VAL A 10 -7.22 -5.53 12.17
C VAL A 10 -8.39 -6.51 12.17
N GLU A 11 -8.45 -7.43 13.14
CA GLU A 11 -9.53 -8.42 13.22
C GLU A 11 -10.89 -7.77 13.49
N GLN A 12 -10.92 -6.67 14.27
CA GLN A 12 -12.13 -5.86 14.46
C GLN A 12 -12.61 -5.22 13.16
N LEU A 13 -11.71 -4.59 12.39
CA LEU A 13 -12.05 -3.91 11.14
C LEU A 13 -12.41 -4.88 10.00
N LEU A 14 -11.80 -6.08 9.98
CA LEU A 14 -12.13 -7.13 9.01
C LEU A 14 -13.31 -8.00 9.42
N GLU A 15 -13.75 -7.88 10.69
CA GLU A 15 -14.80 -8.67 11.33
C GLU A 15 -14.56 -10.19 11.23
N ALA A 16 -13.29 -10.60 11.24
CA ALA A 16 -12.90 -11.98 11.03
C ALA A 16 -11.48 -12.28 11.55
N PRO A 17 -11.17 -13.56 11.86
CA PRO A 17 -9.80 -14.01 12.01
C PRO A 17 -8.97 -13.62 10.78
N SER A 18 -7.76 -13.11 11.00
CA SER A 18 -6.95 -12.49 9.95
C SER A 18 -5.54 -13.05 9.88
N CYS A 19 -4.89 -12.92 8.73
CA CYS A 19 -3.48 -13.28 8.54
C CYS A 19 -2.71 -12.15 7.85
N LEU A 20 -1.41 -12.07 8.13
CA LEU A 20 -0.52 -11.10 7.49
C LEU A 20 -0.23 -11.57 6.06
N TYR A 21 -0.72 -10.84 5.06
CA TYR A 21 -0.49 -11.11 3.65
C TYR A 21 0.91 -10.67 3.21
N LYS A 22 1.31 -9.44 3.56
CA LYS A 22 2.64 -8.91 3.27
C LYS A 22 3.02 -7.75 4.18
N GLU A 23 4.29 -7.43 4.17
CA GLU A 23 4.85 -6.26 4.82
C GLU A 23 5.90 -5.59 3.94
N LYS A 24 6.02 -4.26 4.05
CA LYS A 24 7.11 -3.49 3.44
C LYS A 24 7.41 -2.27 4.29
N ILE A 25 8.65 -1.82 4.26
CA ILE A 25 9.03 -0.49 4.72
C ILE A 25 9.41 0.35 3.50
N ASN A 26 8.78 1.52 3.37
CA ASN A 26 9.07 2.46 2.31
C ASN A 26 10.02 3.53 2.85
N PHE A 27 11.16 3.71 2.18
CA PHE A 27 12.08 4.81 2.42
C PHE A 27 11.90 5.84 1.31
N LYS A 28 11.17 6.92 1.59
CA LYS A 28 11.11 8.05 0.65
C LYS A 28 12.26 8.99 0.97
N MET A 29 13.38 8.82 0.26
CA MET A 29 14.58 9.64 0.43
C MET A 29 14.33 11.11 0.09
N ALA A 30 15.25 12.01 0.46
CA ALA A 30 15.22 13.40 0.03
C ALA A 30 15.16 13.49 -1.51
N GLY A 31 14.26 14.30 -2.05
CA GLY A 31 13.98 14.38 -3.49
C GLY A 31 13.29 13.15 -4.09
N GLY A 32 12.90 12.18 -3.27
CA GLY A 32 12.26 10.94 -3.72
C GLY A 32 10.88 11.18 -4.35
N ALA A 33 10.57 10.43 -5.41
CA ALA A 33 9.32 10.57 -6.15
C ALA A 33 8.06 10.27 -5.31
N GLY A 34 6.92 10.75 -5.83
CA GLY A 34 5.60 10.39 -5.35
C GLY A 34 5.16 9.00 -5.82
N PHE A 35 3.94 8.62 -5.44
CA PHE A 35 3.22 7.49 -6.02
C PHE A 35 1.96 8.03 -6.66
N GLU A 36 1.75 7.67 -7.93
CA GLU A 36 0.55 8.00 -8.68
C GLU A 36 -0.70 7.45 -7.99
N PRO A 37 -1.88 8.06 -8.20
CA PRO A 37 -3.11 7.59 -7.59
C PRO A 37 -3.43 6.14 -7.99
N HIS A 38 -3.74 5.31 -6.99
CA HIS A 38 -4.06 3.90 -7.20
C HIS A 38 -4.93 3.36 -6.07
N GLN A 39 -5.53 2.20 -6.32
CA GLN A 39 -6.06 1.30 -5.29
C GLN A 39 -5.08 0.12 -5.15
N ASP A 40 -4.79 -0.30 -3.93
CA ASP A 40 -3.89 -1.44 -3.66
C ASP A 40 -4.33 -2.71 -4.41
N GLN A 41 -5.65 -2.91 -4.54
CA GLN A 41 -6.23 -4.03 -5.27
C GLN A 41 -5.82 -4.06 -6.76
N GLN A 42 -5.49 -2.91 -7.38
CA GLN A 42 -5.04 -2.82 -8.77
C GLN A 42 -3.71 -3.51 -9.01
N ALA A 43 -2.90 -3.77 -7.99
CA ALA A 43 -1.65 -4.53 -8.12
C ALA A 43 -1.88 -6.05 -8.28
N GLY A 44 -3.03 -6.44 -8.83
CA GLY A 44 -3.43 -7.83 -9.09
C GLY A 44 -3.65 -8.66 -7.83
N TRP A 45 -4.12 -8.05 -6.74
CA TRP A 45 -4.32 -8.79 -5.49
C TRP A 45 -5.62 -9.60 -5.46
N SER A 46 -6.50 -9.38 -6.43
CA SER A 46 -7.77 -10.11 -6.62
C SER A 46 -7.60 -11.62 -6.68
N ARG A 47 -6.44 -12.10 -7.19
CA ARG A 47 -6.10 -13.52 -7.24
C ARG A 47 -5.78 -14.18 -5.90
N TYR A 48 -5.58 -13.39 -4.85
CA TYR A 48 -5.22 -13.86 -3.52
C TYR A 48 -6.41 -13.75 -2.56
N ALA A 49 -7.01 -12.57 -2.45
CA ALA A 49 -8.19 -12.35 -1.60
C ALA A 49 -9.10 -11.25 -2.19
N PRO A 50 -10.40 -11.27 -1.87
CA PRO A 50 -11.35 -10.27 -2.37
C PRO A 50 -11.14 -8.88 -1.76
N ILE A 51 -10.52 -8.79 -0.58
CA ILE A 51 -10.23 -7.55 0.13
C ILE A 51 -9.00 -7.71 1.01
N PHE A 52 -8.24 -6.62 1.15
CA PHE A 52 -7.16 -6.52 2.11
C PHE A 52 -7.33 -5.27 2.96
N LEU A 53 -6.81 -5.32 4.18
CA LEU A 53 -6.67 -4.16 5.05
C LEU A 53 -5.19 -3.79 5.15
N THR A 54 -4.84 -2.59 4.69
CA THR A 54 -3.50 -2.02 4.86
C THR A 54 -3.46 -1.21 6.14
N VAL A 55 -2.43 -1.48 6.94
CA VAL A 55 -2.07 -0.76 8.16
C VAL A 55 -0.77 -0.02 7.89
N MET A 56 -0.86 1.30 7.82
CA MET A 56 0.28 2.20 7.72
C MET A 56 0.71 2.61 9.13
N VAL A 57 2.00 2.47 9.44
CA VAL A 57 2.61 2.94 10.69
C VAL A 57 3.70 3.95 10.36
N SER A 58 3.53 5.18 10.83
CA SER A 58 4.51 6.26 10.62
C SER A 58 5.71 6.07 11.52
N VAL A 59 6.88 5.82 10.92
CA VAL A 59 8.15 5.71 11.67
C VAL A 59 8.77 7.09 11.84
N ASP A 60 8.71 7.90 10.78
CA ASP A 60 9.08 9.31 10.80
C ASP A 60 7.82 10.17 10.65
N ARG A 61 7.91 11.44 11.07
CA ARG A 61 6.86 12.43 10.83
C ARG A 61 6.56 12.54 9.33
N ALA A 62 5.30 12.41 8.94
CA ALA A 62 4.84 12.63 7.58
C ALA A 62 4.09 13.96 7.50
N THR A 63 4.58 14.86 6.66
CA THR A 63 4.00 16.18 6.40
C THR A 63 3.64 16.30 4.93
N VAL A 64 2.96 17.38 4.54
CA VAL A 64 2.66 17.64 3.13
C VAL A 64 3.95 17.79 2.32
N GLU A 65 4.95 18.48 2.88
CA GLU A 65 6.22 18.80 2.20
C GLU A 65 7.09 17.56 1.94
N ASN A 66 7.04 16.56 2.83
CA ASN A 66 7.77 15.30 2.65
C ASN A 66 6.91 14.18 2.02
N GLY A 67 5.76 14.57 1.46
CA GLY A 67 4.90 13.73 0.65
C GLY A 67 4.16 12.67 1.47
N CYS A 68 3.43 13.09 2.51
CA CYS A 68 2.51 12.25 3.28
C CYS A 68 1.52 11.49 2.38
N LEU A 69 0.82 10.52 2.98
CA LEU A 69 -0.26 9.82 2.28
C LEU A 69 -1.34 10.85 1.93
N GLU A 70 -1.90 10.75 0.72
CA GLU A 70 -3.12 11.45 0.33
C GLU A 70 -4.22 10.42 0.07
N MET A 71 -5.40 10.62 0.63
CA MET A 71 -6.56 9.74 0.50
C MET A 71 -7.67 10.44 -0.28
N ALA A 72 -8.38 9.70 -1.14
CA ALA A 72 -9.53 10.25 -1.84
C ALA A 72 -10.67 10.63 -0.87
N ASP A 73 -11.29 11.80 -1.07
CA ASP A 73 -12.45 12.30 -0.32
C ASP A 73 -13.77 11.64 -0.73
N MET A 74 -13.79 10.31 -0.74
CA MET A 74 -14.92 9.55 -1.27
C MET A 74 -15.44 8.48 -0.31
N PRO A 75 -16.71 8.03 -0.49
CA PRO A 75 -17.23 6.89 0.23
C PRO A 75 -16.41 5.62 -0.04
N ARG A 76 -16.44 4.70 0.93
CA ARG A 76 -15.82 3.39 0.80
C ARG A 76 -16.32 2.65 -0.44
N LEU A 77 -15.39 2.19 -1.27
CA LEU A 77 -15.66 1.42 -2.48
C LEU A 77 -15.64 -0.10 -2.21
N THR A 78 -16.27 -0.86 -3.10
CA THR A 78 -16.24 -2.34 -3.10
C THR A 78 -15.67 -2.90 -4.39
N GLY A 79 -15.03 -2.07 -5.21
CA GLY A 79 -14.53 -2.42 -6.54
C GLY A 79 -13.49 -1.43 -7.05
N LEU A 80 -12.84 -1.79 -8.15
CA LEU A 80 -11.86 -0.93 -8.80
C LEU A 80 -12.55 0.22 -9.56
N ILE A 81 -11.97 1.41 -9.49
CA ILE A 81 -12.29 2.53 -10.38
C ILE A 81 -11.69 2.29 -11.77
N GLY A 82 -10.42 1.83 -11.79
CA GLY A 82 -9.67 1.54 -13.00
C GLY A 82 -9.45 0.05 -13.25
N GLU A 83 -8.48 -0.24 -14.09
CA GLU A 83 -8.08 -1.62 -14.40
C GLU A 83 -6.94 -2.07 -13.48
N GLU A 84 -6.77 -3.38 -13.34
CA GLU A 84 -5.55 -3.91 -12.73
C GLU A 84 -4.31 -3.53 -13.54
N TRP A 85 -3.19 -3.42 -12.83
CA TRP A 85 -1.86 -3.14 -13.36
C TRP A 85 -1.68 -1.76 -14.01
N LYS A 86 -2.65 -0.85 -13.81
CA LYS A 86 -2.60 0.54 -14.28
C LYS A 86 -2.93 1.49 -13.12
N PRO A 87 -2.16 2.57 -12.92
CA PRO A 87 -2.58 3.68 -12.05
C PRO A 87 -3.90 4.29 -12.54
N LEU A 88 -4.58 5.01 -11.66
CA LEU A 88 -5.78 5.77 -12.01
C LEU A 88 -5.39 6.98 -12.87
N THR A 89 -6.16 7.22 -13.94
CA THR A 89 -5.96 8.36 -14.83
C THR A 89 -6.55 9.64 -14.27
N ASP A 90 -6.12 10.81 -14.76
CA ASP A 90 -6.71 12.10 -14.38
C ASP A 90 -8.23 12.15 -14.60
N GLU A 91 -8.72 11.50 -15.67
CA GLU A 91 -10.16 11.40 -15.96
C GLU A 91 -10.89 10.56 -14.90
N GLN A 92 -10.31 9.43 -14.48
CA GLN A 92 -10.85 8.59 -13.41
C GLN A 92 -10.83 9.31 -12.06
N MET A 93 -9.82 10.16 -11.84
CA MET A 93 -9.65 10.97 -10.63
C MET A 93 -10.51 12.24 -10.62
N ALA A 94 -11.09 12.65 -11.76
CA ALA A 94 -11.70 13.98 -11.93
C ALA A 94 -12.85 14.31 -10.96
N SER A 95 -13.48 13.29 -10.39
CA SER A 95 -14.66 13.43 -9.52
C SER A 95 -14.33 13.48 -8.03
N PHE A 96 -13.06 13.36 -7.64
CA PHE A 96 -12.66 13.37 -6.24
C PHE A 96 -11.31 14.08 -6.04
N LYS A 97 -11.06 14.46 -4.80
CA LYS A 97 -9.85 15.15 -4.37
C LYS A 97 -9.03 14.24 -3.50
N LEU A 98 -7.73 14.33 -3.67
CA LEU A 98 -6.78 13.74 -2.75
C LEU A 98 -6.55 14.69 -1.58
N VAL A 99 -6.86 14.22 -0.38
CA VAL A 99 -6.72 14.96 0.88
C VAL A 99 -5.48 14.46 1.59
N PRO A 100 -4.51 15.35 1.92
CA PRO A 100 -3.31 14.95 2.64
C PRO A 100 -3.64 14.52 4.07
N VAL A 101 -2.95 13.47 4.53
CA VAL A 101 -3.06 12.93 5.89
C VAL A 101 -1.69 12.99 6.58
N PRO A 102 -1.34 14.15 7.18
CA PRO A 102 -0.14 14.27 8.00
C PRO A 102 -0.22 13.36 9.23
N THR A 103 0.93 12.84 9.66
CA THR A 103 1.04 11.94 10.82
C THR A 103 2.33 12.16 11.58
N GLU A 104 2.28 11.91 12.89
CA GLU A 104 3.44 11.89 13.77
C GLU A 104 4.03 10.47 13.90
N PRO A 105 5.30 10.34 14.34
CA PRO A 105 5.87 9.03 14.65
C PRO A 105 4.99 8.24 15.63
N GLY A 106 4.62 7.02 15.24
CA GLY A 106 3.76 6.13 16.01
C GLY A 106 2.29 6.15 15.63
N ASP A 107 1.84 7.14 14.85
CA ASP A 107 0.47 7.15 14.32
C ASP A 107 0.24 5.97 13.38
N VAL A 108 -1.02 5.50 13.38
CA VAL A 108 -1.47 4.35 12.59
C VAL A 108 -2.69 4.72 11.76
N LEU A 109 -2.64 4.43 10.46
CA LEU A 109 -3.77 4.58 9.55
C LEU A 109 -4.22 3.20 9.04
N PHE A 110 -5.52 3.02 8.91
CA PHE A 110 -6.15 1.82 8.37
C PHE A 110 -6.97 2.19 7.14
N PHE A 111 -6.77 1.48 6.03
CA PHE A 111 -7.57 1.63 4.82
C PHE A 111 -7.60 0.29 4.07
N ASP A 112 -8.72 0.00 3.42
CA ASP A 112 -8.83 -1.23 2.64
C ASP A 112 -8.25 -1.08 1.23
N SER A 113 -8.08 -2.21 0.55
CA SER A 113 -7.44 -2.28 -0.76
C SER A 113 -8.19 -1.57 -1.88
N TYR A 114 -9.42 -1.12 -1.65
CA TYR A 114 -10.21 -0.34 -2.60
C TYR A 114 -10.16 1.16 -2.33
N ALA A 115 -9.54 1.62 -1.25
CA ALA A 115 -9.40 3.04 -0.98
C ALA A 115 -8.37 3.69 -1.94
N PRO A 116 -8.78 4.62 -2.83
CA PRO A 116 -7.83 5.29 -3.71
C PRO A 116 -6.94 6.23 -2.90
N HIS A 117 -5.64 6.14 -3.16
CA HIS A 117 -4.64 6.90 -2.44
C HIS A 117 -3.42 7.19 -3.31
N ALA A 118 -2.64 8.18 -2.88
CA ALA A 118 -1.46 8.64 -3.59
C ALA A 118 -0.43 9.20 -2.59
N SER A 119 0.69 9.68 -3.11
CA SER A 119 1.53 10.60 -2.34
C SER A 119 2.37 11.49 -3.25
N LYS A 120 2.62 12.73 -2.82
CA LYS A 120 3.52 13.65 -3.53
C LYS A 120 5.00 13.29 -3.34
N PRO A 121 5.92 13.86 -4.14
CA PRO A 121 7.36 13.75 -3.89
C PRO A 121 7.77 14.24 -2.50
N ASN A 122 8.91 13.79 -2.01
CA ASN A 122 9.54 14.33 -0.82
C ASN A 122 10.44 15.51 -1.21
N LEU A 123 10.01 16.72 -0.89
CA LEU A 123 10.75 17.95 -1.21
C LEU A 123 11.68 18.41 -0.07
N THR A 124 11.78 17.62 0.99
CA THR A 124 12.64 17.92 2.15
C THR A 124 14.02 17.27 2.01
N ASP A 125 14.94 17.65 2.91
CA ASP A 125 16.31 17.15 2.99
C ASP A 125 16.45 15.84 3.80
N LYS A 126 15.34 15.31 4.34
CA LYS A 126 15.32 14.12 5.20
C LYS A 126 14.56 12.98 4.54
N ALA A 127 15.00 11.76 4.83
CA ALA A 127 14.22 10.57 4.47
C ALA A 127 12.96 10.48 5.34
N ARG A 128 11.89 9.89 4.77
CA ARG A 128 10.68 9.51 5.49
C ARG A 128 10.44 8.02 5.38
N ARG A 129 10.36 7.37 6.53
CA ARG A 129 10.08 5.93 6.65
C ARG A 129 8.63 5.70 7.06
N ILE A 130 7.98 4.80 6.33
CA ILE A 130 6.66 4.26 6.68
C ILE A 130 6.69 2.75 6.57
N LEU A 131 6.18 2.08 7.61
CA LEU A 131 5.91 0.65 7.59
C LEU A 131 4.48 0.41 7.10
N TYR A 132 4.32 -0.45 6.11
CA TYR A 132 3.03 -0.94 5.63
C TYR A 132 2.90 -2.43 5.95
N LEU A 133 1.81 -2.80 6.60
CA LEU A 133 1.42 -4.17 6.91
C LEU A 133 0.07 -4.42 6.26
N THR A 134 -0.05 -5.45 5.43
CA THR A 134 -1.30 -5.76 4.74
C THR A 134 -1.82 -7.10 5.21
N TYR A 135 -3.10 -7.15 5.54
CA TYR A 135 -3.78 -8.34 6.06
C TYR A 135 -4.97 -8.70 5.17
N ASN A 136 -5.32 -9.97 5.15
CA ASN A 136 -6.60 -10.47 4.64
C ASN A 136 -7.26 -11.36 5.69
N ARG A 137 -8.53 -11.70 5.47
CA ARG A 137 -9.22 -12.68 6.31
C ARG A 137 -8.58 -14.04 6.12
N LEU A 138 -8.40 -14.78 7.21
CA LEU A 138 -7.85 -16.13 7.16
C LEU A 138 -8.70 -17.09 6.31
N ALA A 139 -10.02 -16.86 6.27
CA ALA A 139 -10.94 -17.62 5.43
C ALA A 139 -10.67 -17.48 3.92
N ASP A 140 -10.02 -16.39 3.50
CA ASP A 140 -9.60 -16.16 2.12
C ASP A 140 -8.23 -16.81 1.81
N GLY A 141 -7.57 -17.40 2.81
CA GLY A 141 -6.30 -18.14 2.70
C GLY A 141 -5.07 -17.39 3.21
N ASP A 142 -4.04 -18.13 3.61
CA ASP A 142 -2.72 -17.57 3.93
C ASP A 142 -1.82 -17.61 2.69
N HIS A 143 -1.60 -16.43 2.09
CA HIS A 143 -0.92 -16.29 0.81
C HIS A 143 0.49 -15.71 0.92
N ARG A 144 1.00 -15.46 2.12
CA ARG A 144 2.23 -14.67 2.29
C ARG A 144 3.45 -15.32 1.63
N GLU A 145 3.65 -16.62 1.85
CA GLU A 145 4.78 -17.35 1.25
C GLU A 145 4.70 -17.35 -0.28
N ARG A 146 3.51 -17.63 -0.82
CA ARG A 146 3.25 -17.59 -2.26
C ARG A 146 3.51 -16.19 -2.83
N TYR A 147 3.01 -15.14 -2.19
CA TYR A 147 3.21 -13.76 -2.62
C TYR A 147 4.70 -13.41 -2.73
N PHE A 148 5.49 -13.72 -1.70
CA PHE A 148 6.92 -13.41 -1.71
C PHE A 148 7.71 -14.27 -2.70
N ALA A 149 7.34 -15.55 -2.88
CA ALA A 149 7.94 -16.40 -3.91
C ALA A 149 7.67 -15.84 -5.32
N GLU A 150 6.42 -15.49 -5.63
CA GLU A 150 6.04 -14.89 -6.91
C GLU A 150 6.68 -13.51 -7.11
N LYS A 151 6.75 -12.68 -6.07
CA LYS A 151 7.42 -11.38 -6.13
C LYS A 151 8.91 -11.54 -6.43
N ARG A 152 9.61 -12.46 -5.77
CA ARG A 152 11.04 -12.72 -6.02
C ARG A 152 11.28 -13.25 -7.42
N ALA A 153 10.40 -14.10 -7.95
CA ALA A 153 10.51 -14.59 -9.33
C ALA A 153 10.29 -13.48 -10.39
N ASN A 154 9.34 -12.57 -10.14
CA ASN A 154 8.97 -11.52 -11.10
C ASN A 154 9.78 -10.22 -10.96
N PHE A 155 10.30 -9.94 -9.76
CA PHE A 155 11.09 -8.74 -9.46
C PHE A 155 12.15 -9.05 -8.40
N PRO A 156 13.15 -9.88 -8.75
CA PRO A 156 14.20 -10.29 -7.83
C PRO A 156 15.11 -9.12 -7.42
N PRO A 157 15.83 -9.26 -6.30
CA PRO A 157 16.96 -8.40 -5.97
C PRO A 157 17.98 -8.32 -7.12
N ASP A 158 18.72 -7.23 -7.21
CA ASP A 158 19.62 -6.99 -8.35
C ASP A 158 20.67 -8.10 -8.56
N ILE A 159 21.13 -8.74 -7.48
CA ILE A 159 22.10 -9.85 -7.54
C ILE A 159 21.53 -11.15 -8.16
N GLU A 160 20.20 -11.27 -8.23
CA GLU A 160 19.49 -12.43 -8.79
C GLU A 160 18.94 -12.15 -10.20
N ARG A 161 19.16 -10.95 -10.74
CA ARG A 161 18.63 -10.58 -12.07
C ARG A 161 19.44 -11.22 -13.18
N GLU A 162 18.73 -11.79 -14.15
CA GLU A 162 19.31 -12.36 -15.35
C GLU A 162 19.69 -11.24 -16.33
N ALA A 163 20.92 -11.30 -16.87
CA ALA A 163 21.37 -10.34 -17.86
C ALA A 163 20.48 -10.37 -19.11
N GLY A 164 20.06 -9.20 -19.58
CA GLY A 164 19.18 -9.06 -20.77
C GLY A 164 17.70 -9.25 -20.51
N LYS A 165 17.27 -9.63 -19.30
CA LYS A 165 15.86 -9.74 -18.93
C LYS A 165 15.35 -8.42 -18.35
N GLU A 166 14.21 -7.97 -18.83
CA GLU A 166 13.57 -6.75 -18.34
C GLU A 166 12.68 -7.06 -17.13
N TYR A 167 12.95 -6.40 -16.01
CA TYR A 167 12.16 -6.50 -14.79
C TYR A 167 11.45 -5.17 -14.54
N LYS A 168 10.11 -5.16 -14.66
CA LYS A 168 9.28 -3.97 -14.43
C LYS A 168 8.51 -4.13 -13.13
N PHE A 169 8.65 -3.16 -12.24
CA PHE A 169 7.73 -3.00 -11.13
C PHE A 169 6.37 -2.55 -11.68
N ARG A 170 5.29 -3.24 -11.34
CA ARG A 170 3.94 -2.95 -11.81
C ARG A 170 3.06 -2.67 -10.60
N VAL A 171 2.54 -1.44 -10.55
CA VAL A 171 1.72 -0.81 -9.48
C VAL A 171 2.34 -0.87 -8.09
#